data_AF-A0A955M6T8-F1
#
_entry.id   AF-A0A955M6T8-F1
#
_cell.length_a   1.000
_cell.length_b   1.000
_cell.length_c   1.000
_cell.angle_alpha   90.00
_cell.angle_beta   90.00
_cell.angle_gamma   90.00
#
_symmetry.space_group_name_H-M   'P 1'
#
loop_
_entity.id
_entity.type
_entity.pdbx_description
1 polymer ?
#
loop_
_entity_poly.entity_id
_entity_poly.type
_entity_poly.pdbx_seq_one_letter_code
_entity_poly.pdbx_strand_id
1 'polypeptide(L)' 'MSGETTDKAGKIARLREQIAGCRRCALHETRTLTVPGEGDPDADIMFFG' A
#
# COMPACT_ATOMS: atom_id res chain seq x y z
N MET A 1 17.18 13.13 -11.90
CA MET A 1 16.32 12.06 -12.46
C MET A 1 15.09 12.03 -11.57
N SER A 2 14.05 12.82 -11.89
CA SER A 2 13.02 13.21 -10.90
C SER A 2 11.60 12.83 -11.32
N GLY A 3 11.45 12.06 -12.41
CA GLY A 3 10.16 11.74 -13.03
C GLY A 3 9.57 10.37 -12.68
N GLU A 4 10.36 9.45 -12.11
CA GLU A 4 9.94 8.04 -11.92
C GLU A 4 9.22 7.80 -10.57
N THR A 5 9.63 8.52 -9.52
CA THR A 5 9.06 8.41 -8.16
C THR A 5 7.56 8.74 -8.13
N THR A 6 7.11 9.71 -8.94
CA THR A 6 5.70 10.15 -8.99
C THR A 6 4.75 9.06 -9.51
N ASP A 7 5.19 8.25 -10.48
CA ASP A 7 4.38 7.15 -11.04
C ASP A 7 4.23 6.00 -10.03
N LYS A 8 5.32 5.62 -9.36
CA LYS A 8 5.29 4.59 -8.30
C LYS A 8 4.41 5.03 -7.13
N ALA A 9 4.56 6.27 -6.67
CA ALA A 9 3.72 6.84 -5.61
C ALA A 9 2.23 6.78 -5.97
N GLY A 10 1.87 7.12 -7.21
CA GLY A 10 0.50 7.03 -7.71
C GLY A 10 -0.05 5.59 -7.73
N LYS A 11 0.76 4.62 -8.16
CA LYS A 11 0.38 3.20 -8.14
C LYS A 11 0.17 2.68 -6.71
N ILE A 12 1.04 3.07 -5.78
CA ILE A 12 0.90 2.73 -4.36
C ILE A 12 -0.39 3.33 -3.79
N ALA A 13 -0.72 4.58 -4.11
CA ALA A 13 -1.97 5.21 -3.69
C ALA A 13 -3.20 4.40 -4.18
N ARG A 14 -3.22 3.99 -5.45
CA ARG A 14 -4.29 3.14 -6.00
C ARG A 14 -4.36 1.77 -5.31
N LEU A 15 -3.22 1.18 -4.96
CA LEU A 15 -3.19 -0.08 -4.22
C LEU A 15 -3.78 0.08 -2.82
N ARG A 16 -3.53 1.21 -2.14
CA ARG A 16 -4.12 1.52 -0.82
C ARG A 16 -5.65 1.57 -0.88
N GLU A 17 -6.22 2.16 -1.92
CA GLU A 17 -7.68 2.17 -2.15
C GLU A 17 -8.25 0.76 -2.30
N GLN A 18 -7.56 -0.09 -3.07
CA GLN A 18 -7.98 -1.49 -3.27
C GLN A 18 -7.90 -2.30 -1.96
N ILE A 19 -6.85 -2.10 -1.17
CA ILE A 19 -6.68 -2.77 0.12
C ILE A 19 -7.79 -2.36 1.08
N ALA A 20 -8.14 -1.06 1.16
CA ALA A 20 -9.18 -0.54 2.04
C ALA A 20 -10.53 -1.25 1.83
N GLY A 21 -10.89 -1.54 0.56
CA GLY A 21 -12.11 -2.26 0.18
C GLY A 21 -12.02 -3.79 0.18
N CYS A 22 -10.90 -4.40 0.57
CA CYS A 22 -10.67 -5.84 0.39
C CYS A 22 -11.56 -6.71 1.29
N ARG A 23 -12.37 -7.61 0.71
CA ARG A 23 -13.24 -8.55 1.44
C ARG A 23 -12.96 -10.02 1.11
N ARG A 24 -11.72 -10.31 0.70
CA ARG A 24 -11.33 -11.63 0.18
C ARG A 24 -11.20 -12.73 1.24
N CYS A 25 -11.15 -12.38 2.53
CA CYS A 25 -11.09 -13.33 3.63
C CYS A 25 -11.83 -12.78 4.86
N ALA A 26 -12.06 -13.64 5.86
CA ALA A 26 -12.79 -13.29 7.08
C ALA A 26 -12.15 -12.15 7.90
N LEU A 27 -10.86 -11.83 7.70
CA LEU A 27 -10.18 -10.74 8.41
C LEU A 27 -10.84 -9.36 8.19
N HIS A 28 -11.62 -9.20 7.13
CA HIS A 28 -12.35 -7.96 6.87
C HIS A 28 -13.51 -7.71 7.84
N GLU A 29 -13.97 -8.73 8.56
CA GLU A 29 -15.16 -8.66 9.41
C GLU A 29 -14.86 -7.96 10.74
N THR A 30 -13.62 -8.06 11.23
CA THR A 30 -13.24 -7.57 12.56
C THR A 30 -12.27 -6.40 12.54
N ARG A 31 -11.52 -6.18 11.46
CA ARG A 31 -10.55 -5.09 11.37
C ARG A 31 -11.26 -3.72 11.37
N THR A 32 -10.75 -2.77 12.13
CA THR A 32 -11.24 -1.38 12.11
C THR A 32 -10.71 -0.61 10.90
N LEU A 33 -9.43 -0.79 10.59
CA LEU A 33 -8.72 -0.11 9.51
C LEU A 33 -7.77 -1.08 8.82
N THR A 34 -7.49 -0.83 7.54
CA THR A 34 -6.39 -1.49 6.85
C THR A 34 -5.09 -0.74 7.09
N VAL A 35 -3.98 -1.46 7.19
CA VAL A 35 -2.66 -0.89 7.46
C VAL A 35 -1.72 -1.24 6.30
N PRO A 36 -1.86 -0.57 5.14
CA PRO A 36 -0.90 -0.75 4.04
C PRO A 36 0.48 -0.22 4.43
N GLY A 37 1.53 -0.73 3.79
CA GLY A 37 2.91 -0.30 4.05
C GLY A 37 3.14 1.20 3.81
N GLU A 38 4.15 1.73 4.49
CA GLU A 38 4.63 3.11 4.42
C GLU A 38 6.14 3.12 4.19
N GLY A 39 6.63 4.12 3.46
CA GLY A 39 8.04 4.28 3.13
C GLY A 39 8.24 5.01 1.81
N ASP A 40 9.51 5.18 1.43
CA ASP A 40 9.92 5.71 0.13
C ASP A 40 9.58 4.69 -0.98
N PRO A 41 8.80 5.06 -2.01
CA PRO A 41 8.55 4.21 -3.18
C PRO A 41 9.80 3.73 -3.93
N ASP A 42 10.92 4.43 -3.75
CA ASP A 42 12.22 4.11 -4.32
C ASP A 42 13.21 3.53 -3.30
N ALA A 43 12.76 3.12 -2.11
CA ALA A 43 13.61 2.46 -1.13
C ALA A 43 14.25 1.19 -1.69
N ASP A 44 15.56 1.02 -1.48
CA ASP A 44 16.29 -0.19 -1.89
C ASP A 44 15.97 -1.41 -1.01
N ILE A 45 15.46 -1.20 0.21
CA ILE A 45 15.19 -2.24 1.22
C ILE A 45 13.82 -2.01 1.86
N MET A 46 13.04 -3.08 2.00
CA MET A 46 11.76 -3.10 2.72
C MET A 46 11.75 -4.22 3.77
N PHE A 47 11.16 -3.93 4.92
CA PHE A 47 10.96 -4.91 5.99
C PHE A 47 9.49 -5.36 6.04
N PHE A 48 9.27 -6.65 6.25
CA PHE A 48 7.94 -7.26 6.38
C PHE A 48 7.85 -8.02 7.71
N GLY A 49 6.69 -7.95 8.34
CA GLY A 49 6.34 -8.66 9.58
C GLY A 49 5.14 -9.57 9.42
#